data_AF-A0A7J9VLB4-F1
#
_entry.id   AF-A0A7J9VLB4-F1
#
_cell.length_a   1.000
_cell.length_b   1.000
_cell.length_c   1.000
_cell.angle_alpha   90.00
_cell.angle_beta   90.00
_cell.angle_gamma   90.00
#
_symmetry.space_group_name_H-M   'P 1'
#
loop_
_entity.id
_entity.type
_entity.pdbx_description
1 polymer ?
#
loop_
_entity_poly.entity_id
_entity_poly.type
_entity_poly.pdbx_seq_one_letter_code
_entity_poly.pdbx_strand_id
1 'polypeptide(L)' 'MDRQANRRRLAVADRRAEIVAAAVRLLGRRTPEGLSLPEVAAEAGASRALVYHYFRDRKTLHSAA' A
#
# COMPACT_ATOMS: atom_id res chain seq x y z
N MET A 1 1.19 0.44 -30.11
CA MET A 1 2.47 0.84 -29.44
C MET A 1 2.25 0.77 -27.92
N ASP A 2 1.78 -0.36 -27.35
CA ASP A 2 1.10 -0.32 -26.03
C ASP A 2 1.44 -1.48 -25.06
N ARG A 3 2.57 -2.17 -25.25
CA ARG A 3 2.96 -3.25 -24.30
C ARG A 3 3.63 -2.75 -23.02
N GLN A 4 4.11 -1.50 -23.00
CA GLN A 4 4.84 -0.96 -21.85
C GLN A 4 3.92 -0.37 -20.77
N ALA A 5 2.79 0.25 -21.15
CA ALA A 5 1.81 0.80 -20.22
C ALA A 5 1.07 -0.29 -19.43
N ASN A 6 0.74 -1.42 -20.09
CA ASN A 6 0.05 -2.53 -19.42
C ASN A 6 0.97 -3.24 -18.41
N ARG A 7 2.24 -3.49 -18.76
CA ARG A 7 3.21 -4.10 -17.84
C ARG A 7 3.51 -3.21 -16.62
N ARG A 8 3.59 -1.89 -16.83
CA ARG A 8 3.70 -0.92 -15.73
C ARG A 8 2.48 -0.94 -14.82
N ARG A 9 1.27 -0.99 -15.39
CA ARG A 9 0.03 -1.07 -14.60
C ARG A 9 -0.10 -2.37 -13.79
N LEU A 10 0.32 -3.51 -14.35
CA LEU A 10 0.39 -4.77 -13.59
C LEU A 10 1.33 -4.61 -12.40
N ALA A 11 2.58 -4.20 -12.62
CA ALA A 11 3.54 -4.01 -11.54
C ALA A 11 3.09 -2.97 -10.49
N VAL A 12 2.38 -1.92 -10.92
CA VAL A 12 1.78 -0.91 -10.04
C VAL A 12 0.64 -1.49 -9.20
N ALA A 13 -0.25 -2.28 -9.82
CA ALA A 13 -1.36 -2.94 -9.14
C ALA A 13 -0.85 -3.98 -8.13
N ASP A 14 0.16 -4.76 -8.53
CA ASP A 14 0.84 -5.74 -7.67
C ASP A 14 1.46 -5.03 -6.46
N ARG A 15 2.15 -3.91 -6.69
CA ARG A 15 2.77 -3.15 -5.60
C ARG A 15 1.74 -2.50 -4.67
N ARG A 16 0.62 -2.01 -5.20
CA ARG A 16 -0.49 -1.52 -4.39
C ARG A 16 -1.10 -2.64 -3.56
N ALA A 17 -1.28 -3.83 -4.15
CA ALA A 17 -1.82 -5.00 -3.46
C ALA A 17 -0.90 -5.46 -2.31
N GLU A 18 0.42 -5.42 -2.49
CA GLU A 18 1.38 -5.73 -1.41
C GLU A 18 1.26 -4.76 -0.22
N ILE A 19 1.12 -3.46 -0.50
CA ILE A 19 0.93 -2.43 0.53
C ILE A 19 -0.40 -2.64 1.28
N VAL A 20 -1.47 -2.96 0.56
CA VAL A 20 -2.78 -3.28 1.15
C VAL A 20 -2.70 -4.54 2.01
N ALA A 21 -2.10 -5.62 1.50
CA ALA A 21 -1.94 -6.87 2.24
C ALA A 21 -1.14 -6.67 3.54
N ALA A 22 -0.11 -5.83 3.52
CA ALA A 22 0.62 -5.42 4.71
C ALA A 22 -0.26 -4.67 5.72
N ALA A 23 -1.08 -3.73 5.25
CA ALA A 23 -2.03 -3.01 6.11
C ALA A 23 -3.04 -3.97 6.75
N VAL A 24 -3.61 -4.92 6.00
CA VAL A 24 -4.52 -5.95 6.52
C VAL A 24 -3.86 -6.78 7.62
N ARG A 25 -2.61 -7.24 7.41
CA ARG A 25 -1.86 -8.00 8.43
C ARG A 25 -1.67 -7.20 9.71
N LEU A 26 -1.39 -5.91 9.61
CA LEU A 26 -1.21 -5.04 10.77
C LEU A 26 -2.54 -4.76 11.49
N LEU A 27 -3.63 -4.59 10.75
CA LEU A 27 -4.98 -4.43 11.31
C LEU A 27 -5.46 -5.68 12.06
N GLY A 28 -5.01 -6.87 11.67
CA GLY A 28 -5.26 -8.10 12.43
C GLY A 28 -4.57 -8.13 13.81
N ARG A 29 -3.61 -7.23 14.06
CA ARG A 29 -2.81 -7.18 15.30
C ARG A 29 -3.01 -5.90 16.11
N ARG A 30 -3.63 -4.86 15.53
CA ARG A 30 -3.68 -3.50 16.07
C ARG A 30 -4.98 -2.82 15.66
N THR A 31 -5.42 -1.83 16.41
CA THR A 31 -6.59 -1.03 16.00
C THR A 31 -6.24 -0.12 14.81
N PRO A 32 -7.22 0.23 13.95
CA PRO A 32 -7.00 1.14 12.83
C PRO A 32 -6.43 2.50 13.26
N GLU A 33 -6.79 3.00 14.44
CA GLU A 33 -6.30 4.30 14.93
C GLU A 33 -4.79 4.29 15.21
N GLY A 34 -4.23 3.12 15.55
CA GLY A 34 -2.80 2.91 15.79
C GLY A 34 -2.01 2.56 14.52
N LEU A 35 -2.66 2.43 13.36
CA LEU A 35 -1.99 2.12 12.11
C LEU A 35 -1.36 3.37 11.50
N SER A 36 -0.10 3.29 11.09
CA SER A 36 0.63 4.39 10.45
C SER A 36 1.15 3.99 9.05
N LEU A 37 1.08 4.92 8.09
CA LEU A 37 1.62 4.71 6.72
C LEU A 37 3.10 4.31 6.70
N PRO A 38 3.99 4.87 7.56
CA PRO A 38 5.39 4.42 7.61
C PRO A 38 5.58 2.98 8.06
N GLU A 39 4.76 2.48 9.00
CA GLU A 39 4.82 1.09 9.45
C GLU A 39 4.29 0.13 8.40
N VAL A 40 3.22 0.50 7.70
CA VAL A 40 2.71 -0.27 6.56
C VAL A 40 3.77 -0.35 5.46
N ALA A 41 4.51 0.74 5.22
CA ALA A 41 5.63 0.73 4.28
C ALA A 41 6.72 -0.26 4.70
N ALA A 42 7.08 -0.28 5.99
CA ALA A 42 8.07 -1.21 6.52
C ALA A 42 7.61 -2.67 6.39
N GLU A 43 6.36 -2.97 6.74
CA GLU A 43 5.76 -4.32 6.64
C GLU A 43 5.61 -4.78 5.18
N ALA A 44 5.38 -3.86 4.24
CA ALA A 44 5.30 -4.15 2.81
C ALA A 44 6.66 -4.22 2.10
N GLY A 45 7.77 -3.94 2.80
CA GLY A 45 9.09 -3.79 2.17
C GLY A 45 9.11 -2.67 1.12
N ALA A 46 8.33 -1.62 1.34
CA ALA A 46 8.18 -0.47 0.46
C ALA A 46 8.78 0.80 1.08
N SER A 47 9.17 1.75 0.23
CA SER A 47 9.60 3.06 0.73
C SER A 47 8.39 3.88 1.18
N ARG A 48 8.59 4.75 2.17
CA ARG A 48 7.54 5.68 2.63
C ARG A 48 7.02 6.53 1.45
N ALA A 49 7.92 7.04 0.62
CA ALA A 49 7.57 7.83 -0.57
C ALA A 49 6.66 7.07 -1.54
N LEU A 50 6.88 5.76 -1.73
CA LEU A 50 6.03 4.93 -2.58
C LEU A 50 4.64 4.71 -1.97
N VAL A 51 4.56 4.52 -0.65
CA VAL A 51 3.27 4.42 0.04
C VAL A 51 2.50 5.74 -0.04
N TYR A 52 3.16 6.89 0.20
CA TYR A 52 2.54 8.22 0.03
C TYR A 52 2.12 8.51 -1.41
N HIS A 53 2.78 7.90 -2.39
CA HIS A 53 2.38 8.01 -3.80
C HIS A 53 1.04 7.30 -4.07
N TYR A 54 0.79 6.14 -3.45
CA TYR A 54 -0.46 5.38 -3.62
C TYR A 54 -1.57 5.78 -2.65
N PHE A 55 -1.20 6.14 -1.42
CA PHE A 55 -2.10 6.44 -0.32
C PHE A 55 -1.74 7.80 0.25
N ARG A 56 -2.41 8.84 -0.27
CA ARG A 56 -2.18 10.23 0.13
C ARG A 56 -2.66 10.53 1.54
N ASP A 57 -3.57 9.71 2.08
CA ASP A 57 -4.04 9.81 3.46
C ASP A 57 -4.27 8.42 4.07
N ARG A 58 -4.31 8.39 5.40
CA ARG A 58 -4.56 7.16 6.18
C ARG A 58 -5.97 6.60 5.92
N LYS A 59 -6.96 7.45 5.63
CA LYS A 59 -8.34 7.03 5.34
C LYS A 59 -8.41 6.16 4.08
N THR A 60 -7.67 6.53 3.04
CA THR A 60 -7.59 5.84 1.76
C THR A 60 -6.89 4.49 1.89
N LEU A 61 -5.93 4.39 2.83
CA LEU A 61 -5.32 3.10 3.17
C LEU A 61 -6.32 2.20 3.91
N HIS A 62 -7.05 2.76 4.89
CA HIS A 62 -8.04 2.01 5.66
C HIS A 62 -9.23 1.53 4.81
N SER A 63 -9.65 2.29 3.79
CA SER A 63 -10.73 1.85 2.90
C SER A 63 -10.29 0.80 1.88
N ALA A 64 -8.97 0.62 1.70
CA ALA A 64 -8.40 -0.32 0.75
C ALA A 64 -7.94 -1.63 1.39
N ALA A 65 -7.65 -1.62 2.69
CA ALA A 65 -7.34 -2.79 3.52
C ALA A 65 -8.64 -3.45 4.01
#